data_AF-A0A0C2D5X9-F1
#
_entry.id   AF-A0A0C2D5X9-F1
#
_cell.length_a   1.000
_cell.length_b   1.000
_cell.length_c   1.000
_cell.angle_alpha   90.00
_cell.angle_beta   90.00
_cell.angle_gamma   90.00
#
_symmetry.space_group_name_H-M   'P 1'
#
loop_
_entity.id
_entity.type
_entity.pdbx_description
1 polymer ?
#
loop_
_entity_poly.entity_id
_entity_poly.type
_entity_poly.pdbx_seq_one_letter_code
_entity_poly.pdbx_strand_id
1 'polypeptide(L)'
;MTSPKHGTDRPYIGHGVGLRTRHYARALDGDLDVDWVEVVSENFFGAGGRPARVLERVREAMPVVLHGVSLGIGSIDAPDREYLDRLRTLIDQVEPAWVSDHLCWSTHAGLHSHALLPLPLTQASLAAVADRVARAQDILGRQLLLENTSSYVTHCGDELREWEFLSELCARTDCLLLLDLNNVLVSCTNHGWDPQQYLSGIPGERVWQFHLANHSDRGHYKFDSHLGAVPDEVWALYRDALGRFGPVSSLVEWDEDTPEWSALRTEQRRAAEIAQAVLDRLPEPAKPQPRPAQINLRAQAQASDTKALAAAQALLWKVICFPTGAADMLESSPASVREAVAQTFAETPNFSRVERLEVYANDYYWRLAGVLEQHFPTVAWMLGHVQFHNLVTDYVLVSPSREPDLRRYSRDFPSFISQHEAGVKSPELIEVAWIELDRAQVLCVADEQVLTPADLATIPLDAWPQLRFVAGKTVRLRATTRPFSPMFTMCREGQSLELARRHHPSSLGHTLIWRRDLTVCHRDLEASEAAALQALLEGKCFLEICAAASGAELGADEDAEAGDAASPEQVARWLQHWVEVGLIAAVS
;
A
#
# COMPACT_ATOMS: atom_id res chain seq x y z
N MET A 1 24.87 -21.31 -5.95
CA MET A 1 24.29 -21.63 -4.63
C MET A 1 25.29 -22.45 -3.85
N THR A 2 26.11 -21.81 -3.01
CA THR A 2 26.93 -22.50 -2.01
C THR A 2 26.10 -22.58 -0.73
N SER A 3 25.72 -23.79 -0.31
CA SER A 3 25.06 -23.99 0.98
C SER A 3 25.90 -23.36 2.10
N PRO A 4 25.30 -22.65 3.06
CA PRO A 4 26.03 -22.09 4.19
C PRO A 4 26.73 -23.22 4.95
N LYS A 5 28.00 -22.99 5.33
CA LYS A 5 28.79 -23.91 6.15
C LYS A 5 28.30 -24.00 7.62
N HIS A 6 27.16 -23.39 7.96
CA HIS A 6 26.72 -23.21 9.33
C HIS A 6 25.28 -23.73 9.47
N GLY A 7 25.14 -24.91 10.10
CA GLY A 7 23.92 -25.71 10.11
C GLY A 7 22.78 -25.15 10.96
N THR A 8 21.92 -24.35 10.35
CA THR A 8 20.54 -24.11 10.81
C THR A 8 19.57 -24.65 9.75
N ASP A 9 18.37 -25.12 10.15
CA ASP A 9 17.29 -25.53 9.22
C ASP A 9 16.68 -24.33 8.45
N ARG A 10 17.19 -23.11 8.65
CA ARG A 10 16.74 -21.86 8.02
C ARG A 10 17.38 -21.68 6.63
N PRO A 11 16.61 -21.39 5.57
CA PRO A 11 17.17 -21.04 4.26
C PRO A 11 17.89 -19.69 4.30
N TYR A 12 19.06 -19.61 3.65
CA TYR A 12 19.82 -18.38 3.46
C TYR A 12 19.86 -18.03 1.97
N ILE A 13 19.08 -17.02 1.56
CA ILE A 13 18.93 -16.62 0.14
C ILE A 13 19.72 -15.34 -0.20
N GLY A 14 20.55 -14.85 0.73
CA GLY A 14 21.41 -13.68 0.53
C GLY A 14 20.72 -12.39 0.95
N HIS A 15 20.93 -11.32 0.19
CA HIS A 15 20.53 -9.96 0.58
C HIS A 15 19.53 -9.36 -0.41
N GLY A 16 18.43 -8.81 0.10
CA GLY A 16 17.32 -8.31 -0.70
C GLY A 16 17.10 -6.81 -0.61
N VAL A 17 16.16 -6.32 -1.39
CA VAL A 17 15.65 -4.95 -1.36
C VAL A 17 14.13 -4.93 -1.49
N GLY A 18 13.49 -3.88 -0.95
CA GLY A 18 12.08 -3.62 -1.18
C GLY A 18 11.81 -3.19 -2.63
N LEU A 19 10.94 -3.90 -3.34
CA LEU A 19 10.46 -3.51 -4.66
C LEU A 19 9.24 -2.59 -4.53
N ARG A 20 9.40 -1.34 -4.96
CA ARG A 20 8.36 -0.29 -4.94
C ARG A 20 8.00 0.15 -6.36
N THR A 21 6.89 0.88 -6.53
CA THR A 21 6.32 1.22 -7.85
C THR A 21 7.29 1.95 -8.79
N ARG A 22 8.20 2.78 -8.24
CA ARG A 22 9.29 3.44 -8.99
C ARG A 22 10.15 2.44 -9.78
N HIS A 23 10.35 1.24 -9.26
CA HIS A 23 11.23 0.22 -9.82
C HIS A 23 10.51 -0.73 -10.80
N TYR A 24 9.19 -0.64 -10.96
CA TYR A 24 8.41 -1.61 -11.73
C TYR A 24 8.79 -1.67 -13.21
N ALA A 25 9.18 -0.54 -13.82
CA ALA A 25 9.66 -0.54 -15.20
C ALA A 25 10.92 -1.40 -15.36
N ARG A 26 11.90 -1.20 -14.48
CA ARG A 26 13.15 -1.98 -14.42
C ARG A 26 12.89 -3.48 -14.17
N ALA A 27 11.92 -3.78 -13.30
CA ALA A 27 11.51 -5.16 -13.04
C ALA A 27 10.92 -5.84 -14.29
N LEU A 28 10.11 -5.13 -15.07
CA LEU A 28 9.56 -5.64 -16.34
C LEU A 28 10.66 -5.87 -17.38
N ASP A 29 11.67 -5.00 -17.43
CA ASP A 29 12.84 -5.15 -18.29
C ASP A 29 13.76 -6.33 -17.85
N GLY A 30 13.54 -6.89 -16.65
CA GLY A 30 14.34 -7.99 -16.10
C GLY A 30 15.72 -7.58 -15.58
N ASP A 31 15.92 -6.29 -15.29
CA ASP A 31 17.21 -5.72 -14.89
C ASP A 31 17.30 -5.55 -13.36
N LEU A 32 16.99 -6.61 -12.60
CA LEU A 32 17.12 -6.62 -11.14
C LEU A 32 18.39 -7.38 -10.76
N ASP A 33 19.42 -6.67 -10.32
CA ASP A 33 20.76 -7.18 -10.01
C ASP A 33 21.01 -7.33 -8.50
N VAL A 34 20.03 -7.95 -7.83
CA VAL A 34 19.97 -8.29 -6.40
C VAL A 34 19.67 -9.77 -6.20
N ASP A 35 19.78 -10.28 -4.97
CA ASP A 35 19.67 -11.72 -4.73
C ASP A 35 18.20 -12.17 -4.59
N TRP A 36 17.32 -11.29 -4.09
CA TRP A 36 15.87 -11.46 -3.96
C TRP A 36 15.19 -10.10 -3.72
N VAL A 37 13.86 -10.06 -3.80
CA VAL A 37 13.08 -8.85 -3.47
C VAL A 37 11.93 -9.13 -2.52
N GLU A 38 11.56 -8.11 -1.76
CA GLU A 38 10.33 -8.07 -0.97
C GLU A 38 9.29 -7.19 -1.64
N VAL A 39 8.05 -7.64 -1.58
CA VAL A 39 6.89 -6.87 -2.03
C VAL A 39 5.84 -6.78 -0.93
N VAL A 40 5.17 -5.63 -0.87
CA VAL A 40 4.02 -5.44 0.02
C VAL A 40 2.81 -6.20 -0.53
N SER A 41 2.34 -7.19 0.20
CA SER A 41 1.34 -8.18 -0.24
C SER A 41 0.05 -7.52 -0.76
N GLU A 42 -0.44 -6.52 -0.03
CA GLU A 42 -1.69 -5.80 -0.30
C GLU A 42 -1.67 -5.13 -1.67
N ASN A 43 -0.50 -4.68 -2.14
CA ASN A 43 -0.34 -4.08 -3.47
C ASN A 43 -0.60 -5.07 -4.61
N PHE A 44 -0.68 -6.38 -4.34
CA PHE A 44 -0.88 -7.42 -5.33
C PHE A 44 -2.18 -8.20 -5.15
N PHE A 45 -3.06 -7.77 -4.25
CA PHE A 45 -4.42 -8.34 -4.14
C PHE A 45 -5.39 -7.89 -5.25
N GLY A 46 -4.91 -7.16 -6.26
CA GLY A 46 -5.72 -6.72 -7.40
C GLY A 46 -6.04 -7.87 -8.36
N ALA A 47 -6.99 -7.66 -9.26
CA ALA A 47 -7.42 -8.69 -10.21
C ALA A 47 -6.44 -8.93 -11.38
N GLY A 48 -5.40 -8.10 -11.53
CA GLY A 48 -4.38 -8.24 -12.56
C GLY A 48 -3.71 -6.93 -12.93
N GLY A 49 -3.43 -6.75 -14.22
CA GLY A 49 -2.82 -5.53 -14.76
C GLY A 49 -1.35 -5.40 -14.41
N ARG A 50 -0.87 -4.16 -14.30
CA ARG A 50 0.57 -3.87 -14.14
C ARG A 50 1.19 -4.50 -12.89
N PRO A 51 0.59 -4.43 -11.69
CA PRO A 51 1.18 -5.06 -10.50
C PRO A 51 1.36 -6.58 -10.68
N ALA A 52 0.34 -7.29 -11.17
CA ALA A 52 0.42 -8.73 -11.37
C ALA A 52 1.53 -9.11 -12.37
N ARG A 53 1.63 -8.41 -13.51
CA ARG A 53 2.70 -8.68 -14.50
C ARG A 53 4.10 -8.41 -13.98
N VAL A 54 4.27 -7.37 -13.18
CA VAL A 54 5.55 -7.10 -12.52
C VAL A 54 5.91 -8.26 -11.60
N LEU A 55 4.99 -8.71 -10.76
CA LEU A 55 5.25 -9.77 -9.79
C LEU A 55 5.55 -11.11 -10.47
N GLU A 56 4.78 -11.48 -11.50
CA GLU A 56 5.03 -12.65 -12.35
C GLU A 56 6.46 -12.61 -12.92
N ARG A 57 6.81 -11.50 -13.58
CA ARG A 57 8.12 -11.32 -14.21
C ARG A 57 9.28 -11.40 -13.23
N VAL A 58 9.12 -10.83 -12.05
CA VAL A 58 10.14 -10.86 -10.98
C VAL A 58 10.28 -12.28 -10.44
N ARG A 59 9.15 -12.95 -10.16
CA ARG A 59 9.16 -14.29 -9.59
C ARG A 59 9.77 -15.32 -10.53
N GLU A 60 9.65 -15.14 -11.85
CA GLU A 60 10.36 -15.95 -12.85
C GLU A 60 11.89 -15.82 -12.76
N ALA A 61 12.39 -14.67 -12.31
CA ALA A 61 13.83 -14.35 -12.32
C ALA A 61 14.52 -14.64 -10.99
N MET A 62 13.83 -14.48 -9.85
CA MET A 62 14.44 -14.56 -8.52
C MET A 62 13.42 -14.91 -7.41
N PRO A 63 13.88 -15.28 -6.20
CA PRO A 63 13.01 -15.43 -5.05
C PRO A 63 12.29 -14.12 -4.71
N VAL A 64 11.03 -14.26 -4.29
CA VAL A 64 10.21 -13.18 -3.75
C VAL A 64 9.81 -13.55 -2.33
N VAL A 65 9.80 -12.56 -1.44
CA VAL A 65 9.15 -12.66 -0.13
C VAL A 65 7.96 -11.71 -0.09
N LEU A 66 6.92 -12.13 0.61
CA LEU A 66 5.72 -11.31 0.81
C LEU A 66 5.78 -10.71 2.21
N HIS A 67 5.62 -9.40 2.30
CA HIS A 67 5.52 -8.68 3.57
C HIS A 67 4.16 -7.98 3.62
N GLY A 68 3.38 -8.22 4.67
CA GLY A 68 2.06 -7.63 4.88
C GLY A 68 2.12 -6.44 5.82
N VAL A 69 1.22 -5.50 5.62
CA VAL A 69 1.11 -4.26 6.41
C VAL A 69 -0.26 -4.09 7.05
N SER A 70 -1.15 -5.09 6.93
CA SER A 70 -2.56 -4.94 7.27
C SER A 70 -3.19 -6.14 7.98
N LEU A 71 -2.45 -7.21 8.30
CA LEU A 71 -3.02 -8.35 9.03
C LEU A 71 -3.56 -7.94 10.41
N GLY A 72 -2.89 -6.99 11.08
CA GLY A 72 -3.33 -6.46 12.37
C GLY A 72 -3.50 -7.56 13.43
N ILE A 73 -2.56 -8.49 13.50
CA ILE A 73 -2.70 -9.73 14.28
C ILE A 73 -2.91 -9.49 15.78
N GLY A 74 -2.56 -8.31 16.27
CA GLY A 74 -2.77 -7.83 17.62
C GLY A 74 -4.12 -7.18 17.90
N SER A 75 -4.93 -6.91 16.87
CA SER A 75 -6.26 -6.30 17.03
C SER A 75 -7.18 -7.17 17.86
N ILE A 76 -8.12 -6.56 18.59
CA ILE A 76 -9.13 -7.31 19.33
C ILE A 76 -10.07 -8.06 18.38
N ASP A 77 -10.32 -7.49 17.20
CA ASP A 77 -11.07 -8.11 16.14
C ASP A 77 -10.40 -9.42 15.69
N ALA A 78 -11.19 -10.36 15.19
CA ALA A 78 -10.62 -11.58 14.60
C ALA A 78 -9.89 -11.21 13.29
N PRO A 79 -8.83 -11.94 12.91
CA PRO A 79 -8.19 -11.74 11.61
C PRO A 79 -9.23 -11.83 10.49
N ASP A 80 -9.20 -10.86 9.57
CA ASP A 80 -10.15 -10.80 8.47
C ASP A 80 -9.99 -12.02 7.56
N ARG A 81 -11.09 -12.76 7.41
CA ARG A 81 -11.09 -13.99 6.61
C ARG A 81 -10.94 -13.69 5.12
N GLU A 82 -11.54 -12.61 4.62
CA GLU A 82 -11.42 -12.23 3.22
C GLU A 82 -9.97 -11.83 2.90
N TYR A 83 -9.34 -11.06 3.78
CA TYR A 83 -7.91 -10.74 3.70
C TYR A 83 -7.05 -12.00 3.63
N LEU A 84 -7.24 -12.96 4.55
CA LEU A 84 -6.45 -14.20 4.58
C LEU A 84 -6.67 -15.08 3.35
N ASP A 85 -7.88 -15.15 2.81
CA ASP A 85 -8.17 -15.89 1.57
C ASP A 85 -7.49 -15.23 0.35
N ARG A 86 -7.45 -13.89 0.29
CA ARG A 86 -6.71 -13.12 -0.74
C ARG A 86 -5.20 -13.33 -0.61
N LEU A 87 -4.66 -13.27 0.61
CA LEU A 87 -3.25 -13.53 0.87
C LEU A 87 -2.87 -14.97 0.51
N ARG A 88 -3.69 -15.96 0.85
CA ARG A 88 -3.49 -17.35 0.44
C ARG A 88 -3.46 -17.49 -1.08
N THR A 89 -4.40 -16.87 -1.79
CA THR A 89 -4.43 -16.88 -3.25
C THR A 89 -3.13 -16.31 -3.83
N LEU A 90 -2.62 -15.20 -3.26
CA LEU A 90 -1.35 -14.61 -3.67
C LEU A 90 -0.16 -15.53 -3.35
N ILE A 91 -0.14 -16.18 -2.18
CA ILE A 91 0.88 -17.16 -1.81
C ILE A 91 0.92 -18.32 -2.81
N ASP A 92 -0.23 -18.87 -3.18
CA ASP A 92 -0.35 -19.98 -4.12
C ASP A 92 0.14 -19.59 -5.53
N GLN A 93 -0.05 -18.32 -5.93
CA GLN A 93 0.41 -17.80 -7.22
C GLN A 93 1.91 -17.49 -7.25
N VAL A 94 2.44 -16.93 -6.16
CA VAL A 94 3.81 -16.41 -6.10
C VAL A 94 4.79 -17.47 -5.62
N GLU A 95 4.34 -18.44 -4.82
CA GLU A 95 5.20 -19.40 -4.11
C GLU A 95 6.38 -18.69 -3.40
N PRO A 96 6.11 -17.75 -2.48
CA PRO A 96 7.15 -16.91 -1.90
C PRO A 96 7.99 -17.67 -0.86
N ALA A 97 9.27 -17.31 -0.75
CA ALA A 97 10.20 -17.98 0.17
C ALA A 97 9.67 -17.96 1.62
N TRP A 98 9.08 -16.84 2.04
CA TRP A 98 8.32 -16.72 3.28
C TRP A 98 7.30 -15.57 3.19
N VAL A 99 6.40 -15.51 4.19
CA VAL A 99 5.41 -14.45 4.37
C VAL A 99 5.61 -13.86 5.76
N SER A 100 5.80 -12.55 5.83
CA SER A 100 5.88 -11.79 7.08
C SER A 100 4.73 -10.79 7.21
N ASP A 101 4.43 -10.36 8.43
CA ASP A 101 3.61 -9.19 8.75
C ASP A 101 4.04 -8.66 10.12
N HIS A 102 3.52 -7.50 10.52
CA HIS A 102 3.88 -6.80 11.73
C HIS A 102 3.17 -7.36 12.97
N LEU A 103 3.90 -7.45 14.09
CA LEU A 103 3.30 -7.66 15.41
C LEU A 103 2.70 -6.36 15.95
N CYS A 104 1.56 -5.96 15.40
CA CYS A 104 0.83 -4.77 15.81
C CYS A 104 -0.68 -5.01 15.78
N TRP A 105 -1.44 -4.03 16.26
CA TRP A 105 -2.85 -3.92 15.92
C TRP A 105 -3.06 -2.73 14.99
N SER A 106 -4.06 -2.83 14.13
CA SER A 106 -4.32 -1.81 13.09
C SER A 106 -5.81 -1.67 12.76
N THR A 107 -6.66 -2.37 13.50
CA THR A 107 -8.11 -2.38 13.25
C THR A 107 -8.89 -2.20 14.54
N HIS A 108 -10.01 -1.51 14.42
CA HIS A 108 -10.96 -1.33 15.52
C HIS A 108 -12.38 -1.21 14.97
N ALA A 109 -13.27 -2.14 15.36
CA ALA A 109 -14.68 -2.13 14.98
C ALA A 109 -14.88 -2.10 13.44
N GLY A 110 -14.04 -2.83 12.71
CA GLY A 110 -14.07 -2.91 11.24
C GLY A 110 -13.49 -1.70 10.50
N LEU A 111 -12.86 -0.75 11.22
CA LEU A 111 -12.09 0.34 10.64
C LEU A 111 -10.59 0.00 10.65
N HIS A 112 -9.85 0.51 9.68
CA HIS A 112 -8.39 0.32 9.54
C HIS A 112 -7.65 1.62 9.82
N SER A 113 -6.69 1.61 10.74
CA SER A 113 -5.81 2.76 11.02
C SER A 113 -4.75 2.95 9.94
N HIS A 114 -4.27 1.85 9.35
CA HIS A 114 -3.06 1.78 8.51
C HIS A 114 -1.77 2.17 9.22
N ALA A 115 -1.85 2.57 10.50
CA ALA A 115 -0.75 2.77 11.43
C ALA A 115 -0.46 1.46 12.19
N LEU A 116 0.81 1.24 12.52
CA LEU A 116 1.28 0.09 13.29
C LEU A 116 1.15 0.41 14.79
N LEU A 117 0.01 0.04 15.40
CA LEU A 117 -0.28 0.44 16.78
C LEU A 117 0.31 -0.56 17.80
N PRO A 118 0.85 -0.05 18.93
CA PRO A 118 1.57 -0.85 19.91
C PRO A 118 0.63 -1.69 20.75
N LEU A 119 1.06 -2.90 21.09
CA LEU A 119 0.30 -3.81 21.95
C LEU A 119 0.63 -3.56 23.43
N PRO A 120 -0.35 -3.67 24.34
CA PRO A 120 -0.06 -3.92 25.75
C PRO A 120 0.66 -5.27 25.87
N LEU A 121 1.87 -5.30 26.42
CA LEU A 121 2.71 -6.49 26.55
C LEU A 121 2.33 -7.30 27.80
N THR A 122 1.09 -7.78 27.82
CA THR A 122 0.52 -8.59 28.92
C THR A 122 0.39 -10.07 28.51
N GLN A 123 0.25 -10.96 29.50
CA GLN A 123 -0.07 -12.38 29.25
C GLN A 123 -1.40 -12.55 28.50
N ALA A 124 -2.37 -11.66 28.76
CA ALA A 124 -3.66 -11.69 28.07
C ALA A 124 -3.53 -11.32 26.59
N SER A 125 -2.75 -10.27 26.27
CA SER A 125 -2.42 -9.93 24.89
C SER A 125 -1.68 -11.08 24.21
N LEU A 126 -0.67 -11.65 24.87
CA LEU A 126 0.10 -12.78 24.34
C LEU A 126 -0.79 -13.99 24.02
N ALA A 127 -1.70 -14.36 24.92
CA ALA A 127 -2.64 -15.45 24.68
C ALA A 127 -3.57 -15.16 23.49
N ALA A 128 -4.08 -13.92 23.38
CA ALA A 128 -4.98 -13.53 22.31
C ALA A 128 -4.26 -13.48 20.95
N VAL A 129 -3.04 -12.93 20.89
CA VAL A 129 -2.23 -12.95 19.67
C VAL A 129 -1.85 -14.37 19.29
N ALA A 130 -1.46 -15.22 20.24
CA ALA A 130 -1.09 -16.60 19.95
C ALA A 130 -2.25 -17.40 19.29
N ASP A 131 -3.48 -17.24 19.77
CA ASP A 131 -4.67 -17.84 19.13
C ASP A 131 -4.86 -17.36 17.69
N ARG A 132 -4.74 -16.04 17.46
CA ARG A 132 -4.90 -15.45 16.13
C ARG A 132 -3.80 -15.87 15.17
N VAL A 133 -2.55 -15.92 15.61
CA VAL A 133 -1.41 -16.40 14.82
C VAL A 133 -1.63 -17.86 14.43
N ALA A 134 -2.02 -18.72 15.37
CA ALA A 134 -2.31 -20.13 15.06
C ALA A 134 -3.40 -20.26 13.98
N ARG A 135 -4.50 -19.51 14.11
CA ARG A 135 -5.59 -19.50 13.13
C ARG A 135 -5.16 -18.97 11.76
N ALA A 136 -4.36 -17.91 11.72
CA ALA A 136 -3.83 -17.36 10.47
C ALA A 136 -2.92 -18.38 9.78
N GLN A 137 -1.99 -19.02 10.51
CA GLN A 137 -1.13 -20.07 9.99
C GLN A 137 -1.92 -21.29 9.48
N ASP A 138 -2.99 -21.70 10.18
CA ASP A 138 -3.88 -22.79 9.75
C ASP A 138 -4.56 -22.47 8.41
N ILE A 139 -5.03 -21.22 8.23
CA ILE A 139 -5.69 -20.79 6.99
C ILE A 139 -4.69 -20.67 5.84
N LEU A 140 -3.53 -20.08 6.10
CA LEU A 140 -2.47 -19.86 5.10
C LEU A 140 -1.67 -21.13 4.81
N GLY A 141 -1.74 -22.15 5.66
CA GLY A 141 -1.04 -23.42 5.51
C GLY A 141 0.47 -23.34 5.70
N ARG A 142 0.98 -22.34 6.43
CA ARG A 142 2.43 -22.13 6.63
C ARG A 142 2.75 -21.37 7.92
N GLN A 143 4.00 -21.46 8.36
CA GLN A 143 4.53 -20.59 9.41
C GLN A 143 4.61 -19.14 8.90
N LEU A 144 4.15 -18.21 9.74
CA LEU A 144 4.27 -16.77 9.51
C LEU A 144 5.53 -16.23 10.17
N LEU A 145 6.16 -15.25 9.55
CA LEU A 145 7.16 -14.41 10.22
C LEU A 145 6.44 -13.21 10.82
N LEU A 146 6.68 -12.92 12.09
CA LEU A 146 6.18 -11.72 12.74
C LEU A 146 7.33 -10.74 12.97
N GLU A 147 7.10 -9.50 12.58
CA GLU A 147 8.05 -8.42 12.71
C GLU A 147 7.87 -7.63 14.01
N ASN A 148 8.98 -7.28 14.67
CA ASN A 148 8.97 -6.30 15.74
C ASN A 148 8.81 -4.88 15.19
N THR A 149 7.78 -4.17 15.64
CA THR A 149 7.52 -2.78 15.25
C THR A 149 8.24 -1.79 16.16
N SER A 150 8.64 -0.65 15.62
CA SER A 150 8.95 0.53 16.44
C SER A 150 7.79 0.90 17.34
N SER A 151 8.06 1.21 18.62
CA SER A 151 7.04 1.68 19.55
C SER A 151 7.43 2.98 20.24
N TYR A 152 6.47 3.89 20.37
CA TYR A 152 6.63 5.18 21.05
C TYR A 152 5.96 5.20 22.43
N VAL A 153 4.93 4.40 22.62
CA VAL A 153 4.16 4.30 23.88
C VAL A 153 4.37 2.91 24.49
N THR A 154 4.57 2.89 25.80
CA THR A 154 4.44 1.69 26.65
C THR A 154 3.18 1.79 27.49
N HIS A 155 2.65 0.66 27.95
CA HIS A 155 1.44 0.62 28.77
C HIS A 155 1.81 0.48 30.25
N CYS A 156 1.07 1.15 31.13
CA CYS A 156 1.29 1.05 32.58
C CYS A 156 1.11 -0.39 33.11
N GLY A 157 0.34 -1.21 32.39
CA GLY A 157 0.07 -2.61 32.71
C GLY A 157 0.97 -3.62 32.00
N ASP A 158 2.05 -3.21 31.31
CA ASP A 158 2.97 -4.15 30.65
C ASP A 158 3.60 -5.11 31.69
N GLU A 159 3.54 -6.42 31.39
CA GLU A 159 4.03 -7.50 32.27
C GLU A 159 5.31 -8.15 31.72
N LEU A 160 5.55 -7.99 30.42
CA LEU A 160 6.63 -8.59 29.67
C LEU A 160 7.46 -7.51 28.97
N ARG A 161 8.75 -7.78 28.78
CA ARG A 161 9.57 -7.07 27.79
C ARG A 161 9.20 -7.52 26.38
N GLU A 162 9.49 -6.69 25.40
CA GLU A 162 9.17 -6.97 24.00
C GLU A 162 9.83 -8.28 23.51
N TRP A 163 11.11 -8.48 23.82
CA TRP A 163 11.82 -9.73 23.47
C TRP A 163 11.29 -10.96 24.23
N GLU A 164 10.75 -10.80 25.44
CA GLU A 164 10.10 -11.89 26.19
C GLU A 164 8.77 -12.25 25.53
N PHE A 165 7.98 -11.24 25.13
CA PHE A 165 6.73 -11.44 24.40
C PHE A 165 6.96 -12.18 23.08
N LEU A 166 7.95 -11.75 22.27
CA LEU A 166 8.31 -12.38 21.00
C LEU A 166 8.78 -13.83 21.18
N SER A 167 9.63 -14.07 22.19
CA SER A 167 10.15 -15.41 22.50
C SER A 167 9.03 -16.37 22.90
N GLU A 168 8.15 -15.95 23.81
CA GLU A 168 7.00 -16.72 24.25
C GLU A 168 5.98 -16.95 23.12
N LEU A 169 5.76 -15.95 22.26
CA LEU A 169 4.87 -16.08 21.12
C LEU A 169 5.36 -17.18 20.17
N CYS A 170 6.63 -17.15 19.78
CA CYS A 170 7.25 -18.18 18.95
C CYS A 170 7.14 -19.57 19.58
N ALA A 171 7.34 -19.67 20.89
CA ALA A 171 7.24 -20.94 21.61
C ALA A 171 5.81 -21.53 21.60
N ARG A 172 4.79 -20.67 21.62
CA ARG A 172 3.36 -21.08 21.67
C ARG A 172 2.77 -21.38 20.30
N THR A 173 3.21 -20.69 19.25
CA THR A 173 2.57 -20.72 17.93
C THR A 173 3.42 -21.38 16.85
N ASP A 174 4.70 -21.63 17.15
CA ASP A 174 5.69 -22.07 16.17
C ASP A 174 5.91 -21.07 15.02
N CYS A 175 5.50 -19.80 15.18
CA CYS A 175 5.82 -18.75 14.22
C CYS A 175 7.32 -18.43 14.21
N LEU A 176 7.73 -17.66 13.22
CA LEU A 176 9.09 -17.21 12.97
C LEU A 176 9.17 -15.70 13.17
N LEU A 177 10.37 -15.13 13.11
CA LEU A 177 10.62 -13.71 13.32
C LEU A 177 11.26 -13.09 12.09
N LEU A 178 10.72 -11.94 11.69
CA LEU A 178 11.46 -10.92 10.98
C LEU A 178 11.97 -9.98 12.07
N LEU A 179 13.28 -9.77 12.18
CA LEU A 179 13.84 -8.86 13.17
C LEU A 179 14.31 -7.59 12.48
N ASP A 180 13.54 -6.52 12.56
CA ASP A 180 13.97 -5.21 12.10
C ASP A 180 14.91 -4.60 13.16
N LEU A 181 16.16 -4.39 12.75
CA LEU A 181 17.21 -3.87 13.63
C LEU A 181 17.13 -2.36 13.83
N ASN A 182 16.55 -1.63 12.89
CA ASN A 182 16.22 -0.23 13.05
C ASN A 182 15.15 -0.06 14.14
N ASN A 183 14.08 -0.87 14.11
CA ASN A 183 13.01 -0.89 15.10
C ASN A 183 13.51 -1.25 16.50
N VAL A 184 14.50 -2.16 16.61
CA VAL A 184 15.19 -2.41 17.89
C VAL A 184 15.85 -1.14 18.40
N LEU A 185 16.61 -0.41 17.58
CA LEU A 185 17.29 0.82 18.00
C LEU A 185 16.31 1.95 18.35
N VAL A 186 15.26 2.13 17.55
CA VAL A 186 14.21 3.14 17.79
C VAL A 186 13.53 2.88 19.13
N SER A 187 13.01 1.66 19.34
CA SER A 187 12.35 1.29 20.59
C SER A 187 13.29 1.36 21.79
N CYS A 188 14.52 0.84 21.67
CA CYS A 188 15.51 0.91 22.76
C CYS A 188 15.86 2.35 23.12
N THR A 189 16.03 3.24 22.14
CA THR A 189 16.32 4.66 22.40
C THR A 189 15.12 5.34 23.07
N ASN A 190 13.92 5.15 22.53
CA ASN A 190 12.71 5.82 23.00
C ASN A 190 12.26 5.36 24.40
N HIS A 191 12.58 4.12 24.78
CA HIS A 191 12.19 3.55 26.08
C HIS A 191 13.35 3.39 27.06
N GLY A 192 14.58 3.71 26.65
CA GLY A 192 15.79 3.58 27.47
C GLY A 192 16.18 2.13 27.75
N TRP A 193 15.95 1.22 26.81
CA TRP A 193 16.38 -0.18 26.89
C TRP A 193 17.76 -0.37 26.26
N ASP A 194 18.43 -1.48 26.61
CA ASP A 194 19.70 -1.86 26.00
C ASP A 194 19.47 -2.76 24.77
N PRO A 195 19.91 -2.35 23.55
CA PRO A 195 19.82 -3.17 22.34
C PRO A 195 20.50 -4.54 22.48
N GLN A 196 21.60 -4.65 23.24
CA GLN A 196 22.30 -5.93 23.43
C GLN A 196 21.49 -6.88 24.32
N GLN A 197 20.79 -6.34 25.31
CA GLN A 197 19.83 -7.10 26.11
C GLN A 197 18.63 -7.54 25.25
N TYR A 198 18.13 -6.66 24.37
CA TYR A 198 17.07 -6.99 23.43
C TYR A 198 17.48 -8.16 22.54
N LEU A 199 18.59 -8.05 21.80
CA LEU A 199 19.12 -9.15 20.98
C LEU A 199 19.35 -10.41 21.82
N SER A 200 19.65 -10.24 23.11
CA SER A 200 19.87 -11.37 24.00
C SER A 200 18.65 -12.18 24.35
N GLY A 201 17.48 -11.56 24.40
CA GLY A 201 16.22 -12.23 24.70
C GLY A 201 15.56 -12.89 23.49
N ILE A 202 15.98 -12.57 22.27
CA ILE A 202 15.37 -13.09 21.04
C ILE A 202 15.79 -14.55 20.78
N PRO A 203 14.84 -15.44 20.42
CA PRO A 203 15.13 -16.83 20.05
C PRO A 203 15.79 -16.88 18.65
N GLY A 204 17.13 -16.96 18.64
CA GLY A 204 17.93 -16.83 17.41
C GLY A 204 17.60 -17.84 16.30
N GLU A 205 17.14 -19.04 16.65
CA GLU A 205 16.70 -20.07 15.72
C GLU A 205 15.38 -19.74 15.00
N ARG A 206 14.61 -18.80 15.54
CA ARG A 206 13.33 -18.33 14.97
C ARG A 206 13.48 -17.11 14.08
N VAL A 207 14.60 -16.39 14.17
CA VAL A 207 14.88 -15.22 13.33
C VAL A 207 15.15 -15.69 11.89
N TRP A 208 14.32 -15.33 10.93
CA TRP A 208 14.46 -15.78 9.54
C TRP A 208 14.91 -14.69 8.57
N GLN A 209 14.60 -13.44 8.90
CA GLN A 209 14.96 -12.28 8.12
C GLN A 209 15.39 -11.14 9.04
N PHE A 210 16.35 -10.33 8.58
CA PHE A 210 16.58 -9.00 9.12
C PHE A 210 16.06 -7.93 8.17
N HIS A 211 15.51 -6.86 8.74
CA HIS A 211 15.37 -5.59 8.04
C HIS A 211 16.42 -4.60 8.54
N LEU A 212 16.87 -3.76 7.62
CA LEU A 212 17.86 -2.72 7.80
C LEU A 212 17.31 -1.45 7.15
N ALA A 213 16.85 -0.53 7.98
CA ALA A 213 16.26 0.73 7.53
C ALA A 213 16.96 1.93 8.18
N ASN A 214 16.53 3.12 7.81
CA ASN A 214 16.92 4.36 8.47
C ASN A 214 15.80 4.87 9.40
N HIS A 215 16.18 5.68 10.37
CA HIS A 215 15.26 6.44 11.21
C HIS A 215 15.67 7.92 11.22
N SER A 216 14.73 8.80 11.55
CA SER A 216 14.97 10.22 11.77
C SER A 216 15.24 10.49 13.24
N ASP A 217 16.39 11.09 13.55
CA ASP A 217 16.68 11.62 14.88
C ASP A 217 15.94 12.95 15.09
N ARG A 218 15.02 12.99 16.06
CA ARG A 218 14.25 14.19 16.43
C ARG A 218 14.82 14.88 17.68
N GLY A 219 16.06 14.55 18.05
CA GLY A 219 16.82 15.10 19.16
C GLY A 219 16.53 14.41 20.50
N HIS A 220 15.25 14.29 20.88
CA HIS A 220 14.84 13.67 22.15
C HIS A 220 14.16 12.31 21.98
N TYR A 221 13.83 11.92 20.75
CA TYR A 221 13.36 10.59 20.36
C TYR A 221 13.81 10.28 18.92
N LYS A 222 13.81 9.00 18.57
CA LYS A 222 14.00 8.54 17.19
C LYS A 222 12.64 8.20 16.58
N PHE A 223 12.40 8.65 15.35
CA PHE A 223 11.20 8.38 14.58
C PHE A 223 11.52 7.44 13.43
N ASP A 224 10.72 6.40 13.31
CA ASP A 224 10.84 5.35 12.31
C ASP A 224 10.34 5.83 10.93
N SER A 225 11.23 6.43 10.14
CA SER A 225 10.87 7.06 8.86
C SER A 225 11.23 6.24 7.63
N HIS A 226 12.16 5.29 7.74
CA HIS A 226 12.70 4.52 6.61
C HIS A 226 13.16 5.40 5.44
N LEU A 227 13.58 6.63 5.77
CA LEU A 227 13.95 7.67 4.83
C LEU A 227 15.46 7.83 4.79
N GLY A 228 16.09 7.46 3.68
CA GLY A 228 17.52 7.65 3.47
C GLY A 228 18.35 6.37 3.66
N ALA A 229 19.67 6.54 3.56
CA ALA A 229 20.62 5.44 3.71
C ALA A 229 20.67 4.91 5.15
N VAL A 230 20.99 3.63 5.30
CA VAL A 230 21.06 2.96 6.62
C VAL A 230 22.19 3.59 7.46
N PRO A 231 21.91 4.02 8.71
CA PRO A 231 22.88 4.72 9.53
C PRO A 231 23.90 3.76 10.16
N ASP A 232 25.06 4.29 10.56
CA ASP A 232 26.16 3.49 11.08
C ASP A 232 25.83 2.71 12.36
N GLU A 233 24.89 3.21 13.19
CA GLU A 233 24.41 2.50 14.38
C GLU A 233 23.60 1.23 14.04
N VAL A 234 22.78 1.27 12.99
CA VAL A 234 22.08 0.08 12.48
C VAL A 234 23.10 -0.91 11.92
N TRP A 235 24.11 -0.43 11.19
CA TRP A 235 25.20 -1.29 10.72
C TRP A 235 26.02 -1.92 11.85
N ALA A 236 26.20 -1.21 12.96
CA ALA A 236 26.84 -1.76 14.15
C ALA A 236 25.99 -2.88 14.77
N LEU A 237 24.70 -2.63 14.99
CA LEU A 237 23.79 -3.63 15.53
C LEU A 237 23.64 -4.84 14.60
N TYR A 238 23.69 -4.64 13.28
CA TYR A 238 23.69 -5.72 12.29
C TYR A 238 24.89 -6.65 12.43
N ARG A 239 26.10 -6.13 12.70
CA ARG A 239 27.27 -6.98 12.98
C ARG A 239 27.07 -7.81 14.24
N ASP A 240 26.51 -7.23 15.28
CA ASP A 240 26.24 -7.92 16.55
C ASP A 240 25.17 -9.01 16.37
N ALA A 241 24.09 -8.69 15.65
CA ALA A 241 23.03 -9.63 15.31
C ALA A 241 23.53 -10.81 14.48
N LEU A 242 24.34 -10.57 13.44
CA LEU A 242 25.00 -11.62 12.66
C LEU A 242 25.92 -12.49 13.53
N GLY A 243 26.69 -11.86 14.43
CA GLY A 243 27.58 -12.57 15.34
C GLY A 243 26.83 -13.52 16.28
N ARG A 244 25.59 -13.16 16.64
CA ARG A 244 24.74 -13.94 17.54
C ARG A 244 23.91 -15.01 16.83
N PHE A 245 23.26 -14.63 15.73
CA PHE A 245 22.24 -15.43 15.06
C PHE A 245 22.74 -16.17 13.81
N GLY A 246 24.01 -15.94 13.44
CA GLY A 246 24.66 -16.53 12.28
C GLY A 246 24.08 -16.00 10.96
N PRO A 247 24.09 -16.81 9.89
CA PRO A 247 23.69 -16.36 8.55
C PRO A 247 22.16 -16.19 8.43
N VAL A 248 21.65 -14.98 8.60
CA VAL A 248 20.24 -14.61 8.36
C VAL A 248 20.14 -13.81 7.06
N SER A 249 19.12 -14.10 6.23
CA SER A 249 18.89 -13.29 5.02
C SER A 249 18.47 -11.88 5.44
N SER A 250 18.99 -10.84 4.80
CA SER A 250 18.76 -9.46 5.23
C SER A 250 18.25 -8.61 4.08
N LEU A 251 17.36 -7.67 4.37
CA LEU A 251 16.83 -6.72 3.41
C LEU A 251 17.18 -5.29 3.84
N VAL A 252 17.52 -4.46 2.86
CA VAL A 252 17.52 -3.01 3.03
C VAL A 252 16.14 -2.47 2.69
N GLU A 253 15.51 -1.84 3.66
CA GLU A 253 14.20 -1.22 3.53
C GLU A 253 14.31 0.29 3.36
N TRP A 254 13.52 0.82 2.42
CA TRP A 254 13.48 2.24 2.08
C TRP A 254 12.12 2.58 1.47
N ASP A 255 11.22 3.06 2.32
CA ASP A 255 9.79 3.23 2.00
C ASP A 255 9.43 4.62 1.53
N GLU A 256 9.97 5.64 2.21
CA GLU A 256 9.72 7.04 1.88
C GLU A 256 10.76 7.58 0.90
N ASP A 257 10.33 8.45 -0.02
CA ASP A 257 11.17 9.00 -1.09
C ASP A 257 12.04 7.93 -1.78
N THR A 258 11.41 6.81 -2.15
CA THR A 258 12.07 5.62 -2.72
C THR A 258 13.18 6.03 -3.71
N PRO A 259 14.44 5.62 -3.49
CA PRO A 259 15.58 6.16 -4.23
C PRO A 259 15.67 5.57 -5.64
N GLU A 260 16.66 6.01 -6.41
CA GLU A 260 17.04 5.28 -7.63
C GLU A 260 17.57 3.88 -7.30
N TRP A 261 17.35 2.92 -8.20
CA TRP A 261 17.72 1.51 -7.98
C TRP A 261 19.20 1.32 -7.63
N SER A 262 20.09 2.09 -8.25
CA SER A 262 21.53 2.02 -8.00
C SER A 262 21.91 2.36 -6.55
N ALA A 263 21.21 3.30 -5.92
CA ALA A 263 21.43 3.64 -4.52
C ALA A 263 20.95 2.51 -3.60
N LEU A 264 19.76 1.98 -3.86
CA LEU A 264 19.19 0.86 -3.10
C LEU A 264 20.08 -0.39 -3.17
N ARG A 265 20.58 -0.72 -4.36
CA ARG A 265 21.54 -1.80 -4.59
C ARG A 265 22.85 -1.55 -3.85
N THR A 266 23.33 -0.31 -3.78
CA THR A 266 24.60 0.00 -3.10
C THR A 266 24.50 -0.35 -1.61
N GLU A 267 23.41 0.02 -0.95
CA GLU A 267 23.15 -0.36 0.45
C GLU A 267 23.00 -1.88 0.62
N GLN A 268 22.29 -2.55 -0.31
CA GLN A 268 22.17 -4.02 -0.29
C GLN A 268 23.53 -4.72 -0.41
N ARG A 269 24.44 -4.22 -1.27
CA ARG A 269 25.78 -4.79 -1.42
C ARG A 269 26.65 -4.51 -0.19
N ARG A 270 26.49 -3.35 0.46
CA ARG A 270 27.11 -3.08 1.76
C ARG A 270 26.66 -4.07 2.82
N ALA A 271 25.37 -4.41 2.88
CA ALA A 271 24.86 -5.45 3.79
C ALA A 271 25.50 -6.82 3.53
N ALA A 272 25.68 -7.18 2.25
CA ALA A 272 26.32 -8.42 1.83
C ALA A 272 27.81 -8.48 2.23
N GLU A 273 28.56 -7.40 2.01
CA GLU A 273 29.97 -7.29 2.39
C GLU A 273 30.17 -7.39 3.90
N ILE A 274 29.31 -6.72 4.68
CA ILE A 274 29.34 -6.80 6.15
C ILE A 274 29.04 -8.24 6.61
N ALA A 275 28.00 -8.88 6.06
CA ALA A 275 27.66 -10.25 6.39
C ALA A 275 28.83 -11.20 6.09
N GLN A 276 29.41 -11.12 4.91
CA GLN A 276 30.57 -11.94 4.54
C GLN A 276 31.72 -11.75 5.53
N ALA A 277 32.06 -10.50 5.84
CA ALA A 277 33.17 -10.18 6.75
C ALA A 277 32.96 -10.66 8.19
N VAL A 278 31.72 -10.67 8.69
CA VAL A 278 31.39 -11.16 10.04
C VAL A 278 31.34 -12.69 10.05
N LEU A 279 30.60 -13.29 9.12
CA LEU A 279 30.36 -14.73 9.08
C LEU A 279 31.64 -15.54 8.80
N ASP A 280 32.56 -15.02 7.99
CA ASP A 280 33.87 -15.67 7.75
C ASP A 280 34.76 -15.74 9.00
N ARG A 281 34.49 -14.88 10.00
CA ARG A 281 35.23 -14.84 11.27
C ARG A 281 34.56 -15.66 12.36
N LEU A 282 33.32 -16.11 12.16
CA LEU A 282 32.63 -16.91 13.15
C LEU A 282 33.22 -18.34 13.16
N PRO A 283 33.48 -18.90 14.35
CA PRO A 283 33.83 -20.31 14.46
C PRO A 283 32.66 -21.18 13.97
N GLU A 284 32.96 -22.37 13.43
CA GLU A 284 31.90 -23.30 13.01
C GLU A 284 30.91 -23.55 14.16
N PRO A 285 29.60 -23.59 13.87
CA PRO A 285 28.59 -23.66 14.91
C PRO A 285 28.75 -24.95 15.72
N ALA A 286 28.63 -24.81 17.04
CA ALA A 286 28.49 -25.96 17.92
C ALA A 286 27.23 -26.76 17.54
N LYS A 287 27.29 -28.08 17.65
CA LYS A 287 26.13 -28.97 17.40
C LYS A 287 24.91 -28.45 18.16
N PRO A 288 23.71 -28.48 17.56
CA PRO A 288 22.49 -28.02 18.21
C PRO A 288 22.30 -28.77 19.53
N GLN A 289 22.15 -28.03 20.63
CA GLN A 289 21.81 -28.63 21.91
C GLN A 289 20.35 -29.08 21.90
N PRO A 290 20.02 -30.21 22.55
CA PRO A 290 18.66 -30.72 22.60
C PRO A 290 17.74 -29.71 23.31
N ARG A 291 16.57 -29.51 22.68
CA ARG A 291 15.51 -28.59 23.12
C ARG A 291 15.10 -28.87 24.58
N PRO A 292 14.84 -27.85 25.42
CA PRO A 292 14.00 -28.04 26.59
C PRO A 292 12.61 -28.50 26.15
N ALA A 293 11.99 -29.39 26.92
CA ALA A 293 10.65 -29.90 26.63
C ALA A 293 9.63 -28.75 26.50
N GLN A 294 8.79 -28.82 25.47
CA GLN A 294 7.62 -27.94 25.29
C GLN A 294 6.78 -27.92 26.56
N ILE A 295 6.73 -26.77 27.24
CA ILE A 295 5.77 -26.57 28.31
C ILE A 295 4.44 -26.24 27.62
N ASN A 296 3.51 -27.19 27.70
CA ASN A 296 2.13 -26.99 27.26
C ASN A 296 1.45 -26.01 28.23
N LEU A 297 1.55 -24.71 27.96
CA LEU A 297 0.85 -23.66 28.71
C LEU A 297 -0.20 -23.03 27.79
N ARG A 298 -1.39 -23.64 27.76
CA ARG A 298 -2.61 -22.91 27.42
C ARG A 298 -3.00 -22.05 28.62
N ALA A 299 -2.46 -20.84 28.70
CA ALA A 299 -3.13 -19.78 29.45
C ALA A 299 -4.23 -19.23 28.54
N GLN A 300 -5.48 -19.54 28.86
CA GLN A 300 -6.62 -18.85 28.23
C GLN A 300 -6.74 -17.48 28.91
N ALA A 301 -6.76 -16.41 28.12
CA ALA A 301 -7.09 -15.08 28.63
C ALA A 301 -8.48 -15.11 29.28
N GLN A 302 -8.63 -14.52 30.47
CA GLN A 302 -9.92 -14.46 31.13
C GLN A 302 -10.80 -13.39 30.45
N ALA A 303 -12.13 -13.52 30.57
CA ALA A 303 -13.06 -12.56 29.98
C ALA A 303 -12.89 -11.12 30.53
N SER A 304 -12.36 -10.96 31.74
CA SER A 304 -11.97 -9.65 32.29
C SER A 304 -10.80 -9.03 31.52
N ASP A 305 -9.83 -9.84 31.15
CA ASP A 305 -8.58 -9.38 30.54
C ASP A 305 -8.81 -8.97 29.09
N THR A 306 -9.68 -9.71 28.38
CA THR A 306 -10.13 -9.33 27.03
C THR A 306 -10.85 -7.98 27.03
N LYS A 307 -11.66 -7.69 28.07
CA LYS A 307 -12.33 -6.38 28.19
C LYS A 307 -11.34 -5.24 28.44
N ALA A 308 -10.32 -5.48 29.26
CA ALA A 308 -9.27 -4.48 29.51
C ALA A 308 -8.47 -4.17 28.23
N LEU A 309 -8.09 -5.20 27.48
CA LEU A 309 -7.41 -5.04 26.18
C LEU A 309 -8.28 -4.27 25.18
N ALA A 310 -9.56 -4.64 25.05
CA ALA A 310 -10.51 -3.94 24.18
C ALA A 310 -10.66 -2.46 24.58
N ALA A 311 -10.69 -2.17 25.88
CA ALA A 311 -10.79 -0.79 26.38
C ALA A 311 -9.53 0.03 26.08
N ALA A 312 -8.34 -0.56 26.21
CA ALA A 312 -7.08 0.10 25.87
C ALA A 312 -7.00 0.43 24.37
N GLN A 313 -7.35 -0.52 23.50
CA GLN A 313 -7.40 -0.28 22.05
C GLN A 313 -8.45 0.77 21.67
N ALA A 314 -9.66 0.70 22.25
CA ALA A 314 -10.70 1.70 22.01
C ALA A 314 -10.27 3.10 22.46
N LEU A 315 -9.53 3.21 23.57
CA LEU A 315 -9.01 4.47 24.06
C LEU A 315 -7.94 5.04 23.13
N LEU A 316 -6.97 4.22 22.68
CA LEU A 316 -5.96 4.67 21.73
C LEU A 316 -6.59 5.07 20.39
N TRP A 317 -7.56 4.29 19.90
CA TRP A 317 -8.30 4.61 18.68
C TRP A 317 -8.96 5.99 18.76
N LYS A 318 -9.62 6.29 19.88
CA LYS A 318 -10.22 7.60 20.12
C LYS A 318 -9.17 8.73 20.13
N VAL A 319 -7.96 8.47 20.64
CA VAL A 319 -6.87 9.45 20.64
C VAL A 319 -6.39 9.71 19.21
N ILE A 320 -6.04 8.67 18.46
CA ILE A 320 -5.38 8.82 17.15
C ILE A 320 -6.31 9.33 16.06
N CYS A 321 -7.61 9.03 16.15
CA CYS A 321 -8.60 9.52 15.19
C CYS A 321 -9.13 10.93 15.53
N PHE A 322 -8.61 11.58 16.58
CA PHE A 322 -9.05 12.93 16.92
C PHE A 322 -8.43 13.94 15.94
N PRO A 323 -9.25 14.76 15.23
CA PRO A 323 -8.82 15.57 14.09
C PRO A 323 -7.59 16.45 14.30
N THR A 324 -7.46 17.02 15.50
CA THR A 324 -6.43 18.00 15.82
C THR A 324 -5.33 17.45 16.72
N GLY A 325 -5.26 16.13 16.88
CA GLY A 325 -4.19 15.46 17.60
C GLY A 325 -4.54 15.03 19.02
N ALA A 326 -3.60 14.34 19.65
CA ALA A 326 -3.76 13.77 20.99
C ALA A 326 -3.80 14.86 22.06
N ALA A 327 -2.98 15.90 21.93
CA ALA A 327 -2.93 17.02 22.88
C ALA A 327 -4.30 17.71 23.02
N ASP A 328 -4.88 18.11 21.89
CA ASP A 328 -6.19 18.78 21.84
C ASP A 328 -7.32 17.86 22.32
N MET A 329 -7.25 16.57 22.00
CA MET A 329 -8.21 15.58 22.50
C MET A 329 -8.23 15.54 24.03
N LEU A 330 -7.05 15.56 24.65
CA LEU A 330 -6.91 15.48 26.11
C LEU A 330 -7.31 16.79 26.80
N GLU A 331 -6.99 17.94 26.23
CA GLU A 331 -7.38 19.25 26.75
C GLU A 331 -8.91 19.42 26.73
N SER A 332 -9.56 19.02 25.63
CA SER A 332 -11.01 19.12 25.46
C SER A 332 -11.82 18.02 26.17
N SER A 333 -11.16 16.96 26.66
CA SER A 333 -11.82 15.81 27.27
C SER A 333 -12.23 16.01 28.75
N PRO A 334 -13.23 15.24 29.26
CA PRO A 334 -13.51 15.17 30.70
C PRO A 334 -12.33 14.61 31.51
N ALA A 335 -12.29 14.92 32.81
CA ALA A 335 -11.23 14.43 33.71
C ALA A 335 -11.11 12.90 33.74
N SER A 336 -12.23 12.18 33.64
CA SER A 336 -12.26 10.71 33.61
C SER A 336 -11.52 10.12 32.40
N VAL A 337 -11.57 10.77 31.23
CA VAL A 337 -10.85 10.32 30.04
C VAL A 337 -9.35 10.56 30.19
N ARG A 338 -8.96 11.75 30.70
CA ARG A 338 -7.55 12.04 31.00
C ARG A 338 -6.96 11.06 32.01
N GLU A 339 -7.73 10.73 33.03
CA GLU A 339 -7.34 9.73 34.03
C GLU A 339 -7.18 8.33 33.41
N ALA A 340 -8.12 7.91 32.55
CA ALA A 340 -8.02 6.64 31.84
C ALA A 340 -6.76 6.58 30.95
N VAL A 341 -6.43 7.66 30.24
CA VAL A 341 -5.20 7.76 29.43
C VAL A 341 -3.96 7.65 30.31
N ALA A 342 -3.95 8.33 31.46
CA ALA A 342 -2.83 8.26 32.41
C ALA A 342 -2.66 6.88 33.07
N GLN A 343 -3.76 6.15 33.28
CA GLN A 343 -3.73 4.79 33.81
C GLN A 343 -3.35 3.75 32.75
N THR A 344 -3.56 4.04 31.47
CA THR A 344 -3.32 3.10 30.37
C THR A 344 -1.91 3.24 29.80
N PHE A 345 -1.45 4.46 29.54
CA PHE A 345 -0.19 4.72 28.85
C PHE A 345 0.84 5.37 29.78
N ALA A 346 2.06 4.84 29.79
CA ALA A 346 3.11 5.26 30.70
C ALA A 346 3.63 6.66 30.40
N GLU A 347 4.10 7.36 31.44
CA GLU A 347 4.82 8.63 31.33
C GLU A 347 6.32 8.38 31.31
N THR A 348 7.08 9.19 30.56
CA THR A 348 8.54 9.19 30.65
C THR A 348 9.11 10.61 30.72
N PRO A 349 10.32 10.81 31.28
CA PRO A 349 10.84 12.15 31.54
C PRO A 349 11.19 12.97 30.29
N ASN A 350 11.66 12.33 29.21
CA ASN A 350 12.26 13.02 28.06
C ASN A 350 11.40 13.00 26.79
N PHE A 351 10.32 12.23 26.80
CA PHE A 351 9.37 12.11 25.70
C PHE A 351 8.01 11.82 26.33
N SER A 352 7.19 12.85 26.49
CA SER A 352 5.98 12.74 27.31
C SER A 352 4.95 11.81 26.69
N ARG A 353 4.03 11.28 27.51
CA ARG A 353 2.91 10.45 27.06
C ARG A 353 2.13 11.10 25.93
N VAL A 354 1.89 12.41 26.03
CA VAL A 354 1.13 13.15 25.02
C VAL A 354 1.90 13.21 23.71
N GLU A 355 3.18 13.59 23.73
CA GLU A 355 4.03 13.62 22.53
C GLU A 355 4.13 12.24 21.87
N ARG A 356 4.22 11.16 22.65
CA ARG A 356 4.24 9.78 22.15
C ARG A 356 2.92 9.37 21.47
N LEU A 357 1.79 9.76 22.05
CA LEU A 357 0.47 9.53 21.45
C LEU A 357 0.28 10.36 20.17
N GLU A 358 0.85 11.57 20.14
CA GLU A 358 0.83 12.47 18.99
C GLU A 358 1.53 11.86 17.78
N VAL A 359 2.57 11.04 17.97
CA VAL A 359 3.23 10.32 16.87
C VAL A 359 2.23 9.43 16.12
N TYR A 360 1.42 8.64 16.84
CA TYR A 360 0.43 7.76 16.21
C TYR A 360 -0.77 8.51 15.63
N ALA A 361 -1.19 9.62 16.26
CA ALA A 361 -2.25 10.47 15.73
C ALA A 361 -1.84 11.09 14.38
N ASN A 362 -0.60 11.57 14.30
CA ASN A 362 -0.03 12.07 13.06
C ASN A 362 0.12 10.96 12.01
N ASP A 363 0.67 9.79 12.38
CA ASP A 363 0.85 8.68 11.45
C ASP A 363 -0.48 8.21 10.82
N TYR A 364 -1.55 8.08 11.62
CA TYR A 364 -2.90 7.78 11.13
C TYR A 364 -3.35 8.78 10.05
N TYR A 365 -3.20 10.08 10.32
CA TYR A 365 -3.60 11.11 9.39
C TYR A 365 -2.74 11.11 8.12
N TRP A 366 -1.42 11.15 8.28
CA TRP A 366 -0.47 11.30 7.16
C TRP A 366 -0.51 10.11 6.21
N ARG A 367 -0.73 8.88 6.70
CA ARG A 367 -0.89 7.71 5.84
C ARG A 367 -2.11 7.83 4.92
N LEU A 368 -3.25 8.24 5.46
CA LEU A 368 -4.48 8.42 4.68
C LEU A 368 -4.37 9.63 3.74
N ALA A 369 -3.80 10.73 4.22
CA ALA A 369 -3.58 11.94 3.43
C ALA A 369 -2.62 11.70 2.26
N GLY A 370 -1.49 11.03 2.50
CA GLY A 370 -0.47 10.75 1.49
C GLY A 370 -1.00 9.89 0.35
N VAL A 371 -1.88 8.92 0.63
CA VAL A 371 -2.55 8.12 -0.41
C VAL A 371 -3.42 9.00 -1.30
N LEU A 372 -4.16 9.94 -0.73
CA LEU A 372 -4.99 10.88 -1.50
C LEU A 372 -4.13 11.82 -2.34
N GLU A 373 -3.03 12.33 -1.79
CA GLU A 373 -2.08 13.17 -2.54
C GLU A 373 -1.46 12.41 -3.72
N GLN A 374 -1.07 11.16 -3.51
CA GLN A 374 -0.52 10.31 -4.56
C GLN A 374 -1.53 9.99 -5.66
N HIS A 375 -2.80 9.78 -5.30
CA HIS A 375 -3.87 9.44 -6.24
C HIS A 375 -4.43 10.67 -6.97
N PHE A 376 -4.37 11.86 -6.36
CA PHE A 376 -4.97 13.08 -6.89
C PHE A 376 -3.98 14.27 -7.00
N PRO A 377 -2.81 14.10 -7.66
CA PRO A 377 -1.79 15.15 -7.70
C PRO A 377 -2.27 16.41 -8.44
N THR A 378 -3.12 16.28 -9.47
CA THR A 378 -3.66 17.43 -10.21
C THR A 378 -4.69 18.18 -9.36
N VAL A 379 -5.54 17.48 -8.59
CA VAL A 379 -6.44 18.10 -7.61
C VAL A 379 -5.65 18.87 -6.55
N ALA A 380 -4.60 18.27 -5.99
CA ALA A 380 -3.73 18.91 -5.01
C ALA A 380 -3.08 20.17 -5.57
N TRP A 381 -2.57 20.12 -6.80
CA TRP A 381 -2.02 21.26 -7.50
C TRP A 381 -3.06 22.36 -7.79
N MET A 382 -4.29 21.99 -8.15
CA MET A 382 -5.38 22.95 -8.42
C MET A 382 -5.81 23.72 -7.17
N LEU A 383 -5.83 23.06 -6.02
CA LEU A 383 -6.22 23.66 -4.74
C LEU A 383 -5.07 24.38 -4.05
N GLY A 384 -3.83 23.93 -4.27
CA GLY A 384 -2.69 24.31 -3.47
C GLY A 384 -2.68 23.63 -2.11
N HIS A 385 -1.53 23.68 -1.44
CA HIS A 385 -1.24 22.90 -0.23
C HIS A 385 -2.27 23.11 0.89
N VAL A 386 -2.65 24.36 1.18
CA VAL A 386 -3.54 24.68 2.33
C VAL A 386 -4.95 24.16 2.10
N GLN A 387 -5.55 24.45 0.94
CA GLN A 387 -6.91 24.06 0.63
C GLN A 387 -7.03 22.54 0.41
N PHE A 388 -6.00 21.91 -0.18
CA PHE A 388 -5.96 20.46 -0.32
C PHE A 388 -5.86 19.77 1.04
N HIS A 389 -4.98 20.25 1.94
CA HIS A 389 -4.88 19.73 3.29
C HIS A 389 -6.22 19.79 4.04
N ASN A 390 -6.91 20.94 4.01
CA ASN A 390 -8.23 21.07 4.64
C ASN A 390 -9.26 20.09 4.07
N LEU A 391 -9.33 19.98 2.74
CA LEU A 391 -10.22 19.02 2.06
C LEU A 391 -9.95 17.57 2.48
N VAL A 392 -8.67 17.20 2.55
CA VAL A 392 -8.24 15.86 2.98
C VAL A 392 -8.60 15.60 4.44
N THR A 393 -8.39 16.59 5.32
CA THR A 393 -8.80 16.50 6.72
C THR A 393 -10.29 16.26 6.85
N ASP A 394 -11.11 17.04 6.16
CA ASP A 394 -12.56 16.86 6.21
C ASP A 394 -12.99 15.48 5.68
N TYR A 395 -12.30 14.96 4.65
CA TYR A 395 -12.57 13.61 4.12
C TYR A 395 -12.20 12.51 5.12
N VAL A 396 -10.99 12.54 5.70
CA VAL A 396 -10.51 11.54 6.68
C VAL A 396 -11.46 11.45 7.87
N LEU A 397 -12.04 12.57 8.29
CA LEU A 397 -12.96 12.63 9.42
C LEU A 397 -14.31 11.97 9.15
N VAL A 398 -14.86 12.11 7.94
CA VAL A 398 -16.19 11.58 7.60
C VAL A 398 -16.12 10.21 6.93
N SER A 399 -14.97 9.84 6.38
CA SER A 399 -14.75 8.62 5.61
C SER A 399 -13.53 7.83 6.11
N PRO A 400 -13.54 7.31 7.35
CA PRO A 400 -12.44 6.47 7.84
C PRO A 400 -12.30 5.20 6.99
N SER A 401 -11.07 4.69 6.87
CA SER A 401 -10.80 3.51 6.05
C SER A 401 -11.44 2.24 6.63
N ARG A 402 -11.96 1.39 5.75
CA ARG A 402 -12.66 0.12 6.06
C ARG A 402 -12.05 -1.09 5.36
N GLU A 403 -10.97 -0.88 4.62
CA GLU A 403 -10.34 -1.90 3.80
C GLU A 403 -8.83 -1.93 4.08
N PRO A 404 -8.21 -3.12 4.03
CA PRO A 404 -6.76 -3.26 4.17
C PRO A 404 -5.99 -2.69 2.97
N ASP A 405 -6.59 -2.70 1.77
CA ASP A 405 -5.95 -2.16 0.57
C ASP A 405 -6.17 -0.64 0.48
N LEU A 406 -5.15 0.14 0.86
CA LEU A 406 -5.17 1.61 0.81
C LEU A 406 -5.53 2.17 -0.57
N ARG A 407 -5.28 1.47 -1.67
CA ARG A 407 -5.64 1.97 -3.00
C ARG A 407 -7.16 2.09 -3.18
N ARG A 408 -7.95 1.38 -2.36
CA ARG A 408 -9.41 1.48 -2.36
C ARG A 408 -9.92 2.66 -1.52
N TYR A 409 -9.11 3.20 -0.63
CA TYR A 409 -9.48 4.30 0.27
C TYR A 409 -9.91 5.56 -0.50
N SER A 410 -9.27 5.83 -1.64
CA SER A 410 -9.52 7.01 -2.47
C SER A 410 -10.81 6.93 -3.30
N ARG A 411 -11.55 5.80 -3.27
CA ARG A 411 -12.67 5.54 -4.19
C ARG A 411 -13.78 6.59 -4.09
N ASP A 412 -14.11 6.99 -2.87
CA ASP A 412 -15.24 7.88 -2.60
C ASP A 412 -14.82 9.36 -2.55
N PHE A 413 -13.53 9.66 -2.72
CA PHE A 413 -12.99 11.02 -2.64
C PHE A 413 -13.58 11.97 -3.70
N PRO A 414 -13.74 11.60 -5.00
CA PRO A 414 -14.39 12.47 -5.97
C PRO A 414 -15.87 12.76 -5.64
N SER A 415 -16.60 11.76 -5.14
CA SER A 415 -17.97 11.91 -4.67
C SER A 415 -18.06 12.85 -3.47
N PHE A 416 -17.12 12.76 -2.53
CA PHE A 416 -17.01 13.70 -1.41
C PHE A 416 -16.72 15.12 -1.89
N ILE A 417 -15.75 15.32 -2.78
CA ILE A 417 -15.42 16.64 -3.35
C ILE A 417 -16.67 17.28 -3.97
N SER A 418 -17.51 16.50 -4.67
CA SER A 418 -18.74 17.00 -5.29
C SER A 418 -19.76 17.59 -4.32
N GLN A 419 -19.71 17.19 -3.05
CA GLN A 419 -20.59 17.66 -1.98
C GLN A 419 -19.89 18.69 -1.08
N HIS A 420 -18.56 18.82 -1.19
CA HIS A 420 -17.73 19.71 -0.41
C HIS A 420 -17.73 21.14 -1.00
N GLU A 421 -17.53 22.16 -0.14
CA GLU A 421 -17.51 23.57 -0.55
C GLU A 421 -16.52 23.84 -1.70
N ALA A 422 -15.37 23.15 -1.68
CA ALA A 422 -14.35 23.25 -2.72
C ALA A 422 -14.84 22.80 -4.11
N GLY A 423 -15.59 21.69 -4.18
CA GLY A 423 -16.10 21.16 -5.45
C GLY A 423 -17.34 21.88 -5.95
N VAL A 424 -18.24 22.31 -5.06
CA VAL A 424 -19.45 23.08 -5.43
C VAL A 424 -19.09 24.36 -6.20
N LYS A 425 -17.95 24.98 -5.89
CA LYS A 425 -17.45 26.18 -6.56
C LYS A 425 -16.72 25.90 -7.88
N SER A 426 -16.37 24.65 -8.17
CA SER A 426 -15.48 24.30 -9.28
C SER A 426 -15.80 22.92 -9.87
N PRO A 427 -16.69 22.83 -10.87
CA PRO A 427 -16.98 21.59 -11.60
C PRO A 427 -15.73 20.90 -12.15
N GLU A 428 -14.79 21.69 -12.68
CA GLU A 428 -13.47 21.24 -13.17
C GLU A 428 -12.70 20.40 -12.15
N LEU A 429 -12.82 20.72 -10.85
CA LEU A 429 -12.10 20.01 -9.78
C LEU A 429 -12.64 18.59 -9.60
N ILE A 430 -13.96 18.44 -9.67
CA ILE A 430 -14.65 17.16 -9.54
C ILE A 430 -14.34 16.28 -10.76
N GLU A 431 -14.35 16.87 -11.95
CA GLU A 431 -14.02 16.20 -13.21
C GLU A 431 -12.60 15.65 -13.19
N VAL A 432 -11.62 16.47 -12.81
CA VAL A 432 -10.21 16.06 -12.64
C VAL A 432 -10.09 14.94 -11.61
N ALA A 433 -10.77 15.03 -10.47
CA ALA A 433 -10.75 13.98 -9.45
C ALA A 433 -11.28 12.63 -9.98
N TRP A 434 -12.37 12.64 -10.75
CA TRP A 434 -12.89 11.41 -11.39
C TRP A 434 -11.91 10.83 -12.42
N ILE A 435 -11.28 11.69 -13.22
CA ILE A 435 -10.29 11.26 -14.22
C ILE A 435 -9.06 10.64 -13.54
N GLU A 436 -8.53 11.27 -12.49
CA GLU A 436 -7.39 10.73 -11.74
C GLU A 436 -7.72 9.39 -11.06
N LEU A 437 -8.93 9.27 -10.48
CA LEU A 437 -9.41 8.00 -9.94
C LEU A 437 -9.50 6.91 -11.02
N ASP A 438 -10.10 7.21 -12.17
CA ASP A 438 -10.18 6.26 -13.28
C ASP A 438 -8.78 5.81 -13.73
N ARG A 439 -7.83 6.76 -13.84
CA ARG A 439 -6.43 6.48 -14.20
C ARG A 439 -5.77 5.53 -13.20
N ALA A 440 -5.98 5.71 -11.90
CA ALA A 440 -5.44 4.82 -10.87
C ALA A 440 -6.07 3.42 -10.95
N GLN A 441 -7.39 3.33 -11.19
CA GLN A 441 -8.11 2.05 -11.20
C GLN A 441 -7.77 1.19 -12.42
N VAL A 442 -7.68 1.77 -13.62
CA VAL A 442 -7.47 1.00 -14.86
C VAL A 442 -6.12 0.28 -14.92
N LEU A 443 -5.12 0.73 -14.12
CA LEU A 443 -3.81 0.06 -13.97
C LEU A 443 -3.91 -1.35 -13.40
N CYS A 444 -4.90 -1.59 -12.55
CA CYS A 444 -5.06 -2.83 -11.78
C CYS A 444 -6.16 -3.75 -12.33
N VAL A 445 -6.81 -3.33 -13.42
CA VAL A 445 -7.81 -4.15 -14.13
C VAL A 445 -7.08 -5.28 -14.84
N ALA A 446 -7.61 -6.50 -14.75
CA ALA A 446 -7.07 -7.67 -15.42
C ALA A 446 -6.91 -7.45 -16.93
N ASP A 447 -5.89 -8.07 -17.52
CA ASP A 447 -5.71 -8.06 -18.98
C ASP A 447 -6.89 -8.77 -19.65
N GLU A 448 -7.27 -8.26 -20.82
CA GLU A 448 -8.32 -8.86 -21.64
C GLU A 448 -7.87 -8.88 -23.10
N GLN A 449 -8.44 -9.81 -23.86
CA GLN A 449 -8.23 -9.85 -25.29
C GLN A 449 -8.99 -8.68 -25.94
N VAL A 450 -8.31 -7.97 -26.83
CA VAL A 450 -8.88 -6.89 -27.64
C VAL A 450 -9.00 -7.32 -29.09
N LEU A 451 -9.97 -6.75 -29.81
CA LEU A 451 -10.08 -6.92 -31.25
C LEU A 451 -8.82 -6.38 -31.94
N THR A 452 -8.49 -7.00 -33.06
CA THR A 452 -7.43 -6.56 -33.97
C THR A 452 -8.03 -6.03 -35.28
N PRO A 453 -7.28 -5.23 -36.06
CA PRO A 453 -7.74 -4.82 -37.39
C PRO A 453 -8.01 -6.01 -38.33
N ALA A 454 -7.33 -7.13 -38.12
CA ALA A 454 -7.56 -8.36 -38.88
C ALA A 454 -8.94 -8.96 -38.58
N ASP A 455 -9.41 -8.88 -37.34
CA ASP A 455 -10.74 -9.36 -36.95
C ASP A 455 -11.84 -8.56 -37.65
N LEU A 456 -11.70 -7.23 -37.70
CA LEU A 456 -12.64 -6.35 -38.42
C LEU A 456 -12.71 -6.68 -39.92
N ALA A 457 -11.57 -7.02 -40.54
CA ALA A 457 -11.51 -7.34 -41.96
C ALA A 457 -12.26 -8.64 -42.34
N THR A 458 -12.59 -9.48 -41.35
CA THR A 458 -13.37 -10.71 -41.58
C THR A 458 -14.88 -10.47 -41.63
N ILE A 459 -15.35 -9.28 -41.24
CA ILE A 459 -16.78 -9.00 -41.07
C ILE A 459 -17.43 -8.67 -42.44
N PRO A 460 -18.52 -9.37 -42.83
CA PRO A 460 -19.26 -9.08 -44.07
C PRO A 460 -19.80 -7.65 -44.11
N LEU A 461 -19.71 -6.98 -45.27
CA LEU A 461 -20.11 -5.58 -45.46
C LEU A 461 -21.60 -5.32 -45.13
N ASP A 462 -22.48 -6.30 -45.34
CA ASP A 462 -23.91 -6.22 -45.07
C ASP A 462 -24.27 -6.29 -43.58
N ALA A 463 -23.37 -6.82 -42.74
CA ALA A 463 -23.57 -6.88 -41.29
C ALA A 463 -23.32 -5.53 -40.60
N TRP A 464 -22.48 -4.66 -41.19
CA TRP A 464 -21.96 -3.44 -40.56
C TRP A 464 -23.01 -2.55 -39.90
N PRO A 465 -24.14 -2.20 -40.54
CA PRO A 465 -25.13 -1.29 -39.94
C PRO A 465 -25.67 -1.76 -38.59
N GLN A 466 -25.70 -3.08 -38.34
CA GLN A 466 -26.25 -3.69 -37.13
C GLN A 466 -25.20 -4.16 -36.13
N LEU A 467 -23.90 -4.11 -36.47
CA LEU A 467 -22.83 -4.53 -35.57
C LEU A 467 -22.85 -3.71 -34.29
N ARG A 468 -22.69 -4.37 -33.15
CA ARG A 468 -22.45 -3.72 -31.85
C ARG A 468 -21.03 -4.03 -31.41
N PHE A 469 -20.38 -3.03 -30.84
CA PHE A 469 -19.02 -3.16 -30.34
C PHE A 469 -19.04 -3.16 -28.82
N VAL A 470 -18.17 -3.97 -28.23
CA VAL A 470 -17.99 -4.05 -26.78
C VAL A 470 -16.68 -3.38 -26.45
N ALA A 471 -16.72 -2.27 -25.73
CA ALA A 471 -15.50 -1.62 -25.25
C ALA A 471 -14.78 -2.49 -24.22
N GLY A 472 -13.45 -2.33 -24.14
CA GLY A 472 -12.65 -2.96 -23.11
C GLY A 472 -13.01 -2.45 -21.71
N LYS A 473 -12.83 -3.31 -20.70
CA LYS A 473 -13.01 -3.04 -19.26
C LYS A 473 -12.17 -1.87 -18.75
N THR A 474 -11.11 -1.49 -19.47
CA THR A 474 -10.23 -0.38 -19.11
C THR A 474 -10.66 0.97 -19.70
N VAL A 475 -11.63 1.00 -20.62
CA VAL A 475 -12.05 2.24 -21.30
C VAL A 475 -13.00 3.05 -20.42
N ARG A 476 -12.71 4.34 -20.24
CA ARG A 476 -13.55 5.33 -19.55
C ARG A 476 -13.64 6.58 -20.40
N LEU A 477 -14.79 7.24 -20.35
CA LEU A 477 -15.02 8.53 -20.99
C LEU A 477 -15.64 9.47 -19.95
N ARG A 478 -15.07 10.67 -19.80
CA ARG A 478 -15.53 11.67 -18.83
C ARG A 478 -15.79 12.99 -19.53
N ALA A 479 -16.96 13.57 -19.32
CA ALA A 479 -17.23 14.93 -19.74
C ALA A 479 -16.34 15.90 -18.93
N THR A 480 -15.86 16.95 -19.59
CA THR A 480 -14.99 17.96 -18.99
C THR A 480 -15.39 19.37 -19.42
N THR A 481 -15.19 20.31 -18.51
CA THR A 481 -15.36 21.76 -18.74
C THR A 481 -14.07 22.44 -19.20
N ARG A 482 -12.95 21.72 -19.12
CA ARG A 482 -11.64 22.09 -19.68
C ARG A 482 -10.89 20.82 -20.08
N PRO A 483 -10.11 20.83 -21.18
CA PRO A 483 -9.25 19.71 -21.55
C PRO A 483 -8.33 19.26 -20.41
N PHE A 484 -8.35 17.98 -20.07
CA PHE A 484 -7.58 17.43 -18.96
C PHE A 484 -6.10 17.26 -19.31
N SER A 485 -5.79 16.81 -20.52
CA SER A 485 -4.40 16.47 -20.94
C SER A 485 -3.41 17.62 -20.74
N PRO A 486 -3.69 18.88 -21.14
CA PRO A 486 -2.77 19.98 -20.89
C PRO A 486 -2.66 20.31 -19.39
N MET A 487 -3.75 20.22 -18.63
CA MET A 487 -3.74 20.48 -17.18
C MET A 487 -2.85 19.48 -16.45
N PHE A 488 -3.01 18.19 -16.76
CA PHE A 488 -2.17 17.11 -16.25
C PHE A 488 -0.70 17.30 -16.60
N THR A 489 -0.40 17.70 -17.84
CA THR A 489 0.98 17.94 -18.30
C THR A 489 1.62 19.10 -17.53
N MET A 490 0.93 20.24 -17.46
CA MET A 490 1.43 21.45 -16.80
C MET A 490 1.61 21.27 -15.28
N CYS A 491 0.72 20.51 -14.63
CA CYS A 491 0.89 20.10 -13.24
C CYS A 491 2.22 19.36 -13.03
N ARG A 492 2.53 18.39 -13.88
CA ARG A 492 3.78 17.60 -13.79
C ARG A 492 5.03 18.40 -14.13
N GLU A 493 4.91 19.42 -14.95
CA GLU A 493 5.98 20.36 -15.28
C GLU A 493 6.16 21.45 -14.21
N GLY A 494 5.37 21.44 -13.13
CA GLY A 494 5.45 22.42 -12.04
C GLY A 494 5.02 23.83 -12.45
N GLN A 495 4.21 23.96 -13.50
CA GLN A 495 3.68 25.25 -13.95
C GLN A 495 2.57 25.75 -13.02
N SER A 496 2.23 27.04 -13.07
CA SER A 496 1.14 27.58 -12.25
C SER A 496 -0.24 27.33 -12.87
N LEU A 497 -1.26 27.15 -12.02
CA LEU A 497 -2.64 26.96 -12.45
C LEU A 497 -3.16 28.15 -13.29
N GLU A 498 -2.77 29.37 -12.92
CA GLU A 498 -3.14 30.58 -13.67
C GLU A 498 -2.61 30.57 -15.10
N LEU A 499 -1.36 30.11 -15.28
CA LEU A 499 -0.75 29.98 -16.60
C LEU A 499 -1.50 28.93 -17.42
N ALA A 500 -1.80 27.77 -16.82
CA ALA A 500 -2.53 26.71 -17.50
C ALA A 500 -3.91 27.16 -17.98
N ARG A 501 -4.69 27.81 -17.12
CA ARG A 501 -6.03 28.34 -17.46
C ARG A 501 -5.99 29.43 -18.53
N ARG A 502 -4.90 30.19 -18.62
CA ARG A 502 -4.69 31.21 -19.66
C ARG A 502 -4.40 30.58 -21.01
N HIS A 503 -3.56 29.55 -21.06
CA HIS A 503 -3.18 28.88 -22.31
C HIS A 503 -4.28 27.93 -22.83
N HIS A 504 -5.02 27.31 -21.92
CA HIS A 504 -6.05 26.33 -22.23
C HIS A 504 -7.37 26.78 -21.59
N PRO A 505 -8.13 27.72 -22.19
CA PRO A 505 -9.38 28.24 -21.64
C PRO A 505 -10.46 27.14 -21.51
N SER A 506 -11.54 27.45 -20.78
CA SER A 506 -12.63 26.49 -20.58
C SER A 506 -13.27 26.16 -21.93
N SER A 507 -13.40 24.87 -22.20
CA SER A 507 -14.04 24.34 -23.40
C SER A 507 -14.68 23.03 -23.02
N LEU A 508 -15.99 22.91 -23.29
CA LEU A 508 -16.70 21.64 -23.10
C LEU A 508 -16.07 20.58 -24.00
N GLY A 509 -15.89 19.39 -23.45
CA GLY A 509 -15.27 18.29 -24.15
C GLY A 509 -15.39 17.00 -23.37
N HIS A 510 -14.64 16.00 -23.81
CA HIS A 510 -14.52 14.74 -23.10
C HIS A 510 -13.06 14.30 -23.02
N THR A 511 -12.70 13.65 -21.93
CA THR A 511 -11.41 12.98 -21.79
C THR A 511 -11.64 11.48 -21.79
N LEU A 512 -11.03 10.81 -22.77
CA LEU A 512 -10.93 9.37 -22.87
C LEU A 512 -9.75 8.89 -22.01
N ILE A 513 -9.98 7.86 -21.20
CA ILE A 513 -8.95 7.14 -20.43
C ILE A 513 -9.01 5.67 -20.82
N TRP A 514 -7.86 5.06 -21.05
CA TRP A 514 -7.76 3.61 -21.29
C TRP A 514 -6.39 3.09 -20.89
N ARG A 515 -6.22 1.77 -20.92
CA ARG A 515 -4.92 1.13 -20.73
C ARG A 515 -4.49 0.45 -22.03
N ARG A 516 -3.28 0.76 -22.47
CA ARG A 516 -2.60 0.05 -23.56
C ARG A 516 -1.40 -0.67 -22.97
N ASP A 517 -1.37 -1.99 -23.12
CA ASP A 517 -0.42 -2.87 -22.41
C ASP A 517 -0.43 -2.53 -20.91
N LEU A 518 0.68 -2.12 -20.31
CA LEU A 518 0.75 -1.79 -18.88
C LEU A 518 0.72 -0.28 -18.60
N THR A 519 0.41 0.55 -19.60
CA THR A 519 0.45 2.02 -19.52
C THR A 519 -0.95 2.62 -19.62
N VAL A 520 -1.26 3.56 -18.72
CA VAL A 520 -2.51 4.34 -18.81
C VAL A 520 -2.34 5.49 -19.78
N CYS A 521 -3.18 5.49 -20.79
CA CYS A 521 -3.31 6.55 -21.77
C CYS A 521 -4.50 7.44 -21.43
N HIS A 522 -4.44 8.69 -21.84
CA HIS A 522 -5.58 9.57 -21.90
C HIS A 522 -5.50 10.47 -23.13
N ARG A 523 -6.65 10.94 -23.62
CA ARG A 523 -6.74 11.89 -24.73
C ARG A 523 -8.03 12.71 -24.61
N ASP A 524 -7.93 14.02 -24.82
CA ASP A 524 -9.11 14.86 -24.97
C ASP A 524 -9.70 14.70 -26.38
N LEU A 525 -11.01 14.50 -26.46
CA LEU A 525 -11.76 14.23 -27.69
C LEU A 525 -12.58 15.44 -28.15
N GLU A 526 -12.70 15.59 -29.46
CA GLU A 526 -13.67 16.50 -30.09
C GLU A 526 -15.11 15.98 -29.90
N ALA A 527 -16.10 16.87 -30.07
CA ALA A 527 -17.48 16.59 -29.70
C ALA A 527 -18.08 15.39 -30.46
N SER A 528 -17.84 15.31 -31.77
CA SER A 528 -18.38 14.23 -32.62
C SER A 528 -17.71 12.88 -32.37
N GLU A 529 -16.39 12.84 -32.10
CA GLU A 529 -15.70 11.60 -31.71
C GLU A 529 -16.20 11.12 -30.34
N ALA A 530 -16.37 12.05 -29.38
CA ALA A 530 -16.89 11.73 -28.07
C ALA A 530 -18.32 11.18 -28.11
N ALA A 531 -19.20 11.78 -28.92
CA ALA A 531 -20.57 11.31 -29.12
C ALA A 531 -20.60 9.89 -29.72
N ALA A 532 -19.75 9.63 -30.72
CA ALA A 532 -19.60 8.30 -31.32
C ALA A 532 -19.14 7.26 -30.28
N LEU A 533 -18.12 7.59 -29.48
CA LEU A 533 -17.58 6.68 -28.48
C LEU A 533 -18.57 6.46 -27.32
N GLN A 534 -19.29 7.49 -26.91
CA GLN A 534 -20.35 7.40 -25.90
C GLN A 534 -21.47 6.45 -26.37
N ALA A 535 -21.93 6.58 -27.62
CA ALA A 535 -22.90 5.67 -28.20
C ALA A 535 -22.37 4.21 -28.22
N LEU A 536 -21.09 4.02 -28.54
CA LEU A 536 -20.46 2.70 -28.46
C LEU A 536 -20.47 2.13 -27.04
N LEU A 537 -20.12 2.94 -26.04
CA LEU A 537 -20.13 2.53 -24.62
C LEU A 537 -21.53 2.18 -24.11
N GLU A 538 -22.57 2.80 -24.68
CA GLU A 538 -23.99 2.48 -24.44
C GLU A 538 -24.48 1.22 -25.19
N GLY A 539 -23.60 0.58 -25.97
CA GLY A 539 -23.89 -0.64 -26.71
C GLY A 539 -24.70 -0.43 -27.97
N LYS A 540 -24.72 0.78 -28.53
CA LYS A 540 -25.41 1.12 -29.79
C LYS A 540 -24.82 0.40 -31.00
N CYS A 541 -25.61 0.17 -32.05
CA CYS A 541 -25.10 -0.41 -33.28
C CYS A 541 -24.33 0.63 -34.12
N PHE A 542 -23.54 0.18 -35.09
CA PHE A 542 -22.72 1.07 -35.92
C PHE A 542 -23.54 2.20 -36.58
N LEU A 543 -24.76 1.92 -37.07
CA LEU A 543 -25.61 2.95 -37.65
C LEU A 543 -26.00 4.02 -36.63
N GLU A 544 -26.36 3.62 -35.40
CA GLU A 544 -26.67 4.53 -34.29
C GLU A 544 -25.43 5.33 -33.86
N ILE A 545 -24.24 4.72 -33.88
CA ILE A 545 -22.96 5.40 -33.60
C ILE A 545 -22.69 6.48 -34.66
N CYS A 546 -22.91 6.17 -35.94
CA CYS A 546 -22.78 7.16 -37.01
C CYS A 546 -23.77 8.33 -36.84
N ALA A 547 -25.02 8.04 -36.48
CA ALA A 547 -26.03 9.08 -36.23
C ALA A 547 -25.67 9.99 -35.06
N ALA A 548 -25.16 9.42 -33.96
CA ALA A 548 -24.67 10.18 -32.81
C ALA A 548 -23.50 11.10 -33.18
N ALA A 549 -22.56 10.60 -34.00
CA ALA A 549 -21.39 11.36 -34.47
C ALA A 549 -21.75 12.51 -35.41
N SER A 550 -22.83 12.37 -36.18
CA SER A 550 -23.30 13.40 -37.11
C SER A 550 -24.24 14.42 -36.47
N GLY A 551 -24.63 14.23 -35.20
CA GLY A 551 -25.62 15.07 -34.52
C GLY A 551 -27.06 14.88 -35.04
N ALA A 552 -27.31 13.81 -35.80
CA ALA A 552 -28.63 13.54 -36.36
C ALA A 552 -29.42 12.67 -35.38
N GLU A 553 -30.44 13.22 -34.73
CA GLU A 553 -31.45 12.37 -34.10
C GLU A 553 -32.18 11.57 -35.19
N LEU A 554 -32.39 10.27 -34.97
CA LEU A 554 -33.20 9.42 -35.85
C LEU A 554 -34.66 9.91 -35.84
N GLY A 555 -34.97 10.92 -36.68
CA GLY A 555 -36.33 11.44 -36.89
C GLY A 555 -36.58 12.93 -36.64
N ALA A 556 -35.57 13.81 -36.57
CA ALA A 556 -35.76 15.26 -36.40
C ALA A 556 -35.33 16.09 -37.63
N ASP A 557 -36.00 17.24 -37.82
CA ASP A 557 -35.94 18.15 -38.99
C ASP A 557 -34.54 18.73 -39.30
N GLU A 558 -34.31 19.00 -40.60
CA GLU A 558 -33.04 19.31 -41.28
C GLU A 558 -32.36 20.67 -40.92
N ASP A 559 -32.82 21.40 -39.90
CA ASP A 559 -32.41 22.80 -39.64
C ASP A 559 -31.51 23.01 -38.41
N ALA A 560 -30.56 22.09 -38.14
CA ALA A 560 -29.49 22.31 -37.17
C ALA A 560 -28.23 22.88 -37.85
N GLU A 561 -27.69 23.99 -37.32
CA GLU A 561 -26.50 24.68 -37.87
C GLU A 561 -25.31 23.72 -38.03
N ALA A 562 -24.75 23.67 -39.24
CA ALA A 562 -23.64 22.80 -39.63
C ALA A 562 -22.31 23.18 -38.95
N GLY A 563 -22.06 22.61 -37.78
CA GLY A 563 -20.75 22.57 -37.14
C GLY A 563 -20.48 21.17 -36.58
N ASP A 564 -19.33 20.59 -36.93
CA ASP A 564 -18.74 19.35 -36.37
C ASP A 564 -19.38 17.98 -36.70
N ALA A 565 -20.35 17.90 -37.61
CA ALA A 565 -20.95 16.61 -38.01
C ALA A 565 -19.93 15.68 -38.72
N ALA A 566 -19.71 14.48 -38.18
CA ALA A 566 -18.81 13.49 -38.75
C ALA A 566 -19.49 12.63 -39.83
N SER A 567 -18.77 12.34 -40.92
CA SER A 567 -19.25 11.41 -41.95
C SER A 567 -19.08 9.95 -41.50
N PRO A 568 -19.83 8.99 -42.07
CA PRO A 568 -19.64 7.57 -41.79
C PRO A 568 -18.20 7.09 -42.02
N GLU A 569 -17.48 7.65 -42.99
CA GLU A 569 -16.07 7.35 -43.25
C GLU A 569 -15.14 7.87 -42.14
N GLN A 570 -15.48 8.99 -41.50
CA GLN A 570 -14.76 9.49 -40.32
C GLN A 570 -14.98 8.56 -39.12
N VAL A 571 -16.21 8.10 -38.91
CA VAL A 571 -16.54 7.13 -37.84
C VAL A 571 -15.83 5.80 -38.06
N ALA A 572 -15.77 5.31 -39.30
CA ALA A 572 -15.01 4.11 -39.64
C ALA A 572 -13.50 4.26 -39.34
N ARG A 573 -12.92 5.45 -39.62
CA ARG A 573 -11.52 5.75 -39.27
C ARG A 573 -11.29 5.78 -37.76
N TRP A 574 -12.20 6.36 -36.99
CA TRP A 574 -12.12 6.31 -35.53
C TRP A 574 -12.22 4.89 -35.01
N LEU A 575 -13.15 4.09 -35.51
CA LEU A 575 -13.28 2.69 -35.11
C LEU A 575 -12.01 1.89 -35.40
N GLN A 576 -11.41 2.07 -36.59
CA GLN A 576 -10.13 1.46 -36.92
C GLN A 576 -9.05 1.86 -35.89
N HIS A 577 -8.95 3.16 -35.59
CA HIS A 577 -8.00 3.67 -34.61
C HIS A 577 -8.26 3.10 -33.20
N TRP A 578 -9.52 3.05 -32.76
CA TRP A 578 -9.92 2.50 -31.47
C TRP A 578 -9.55 1.01 -31.35
N VAL A 579 -9.68 0.24 -32.42
CA VAL A 579 -9.19 -1.14 -32.48
C VAL A 579 -7.65 -1.20 -32.42
N GLU A 580 -6.96 -0.36 -33.18
CA GLU A 580 -5.47 -0.30 -33.17
C GLU A 580 -4.89 0.06 -31.80
N VAL A 581 -5.58 0.92 -31.02
CA VAL A 581 -5.14 1.34 -29.69
C VAL A 581 -5.75 0.50 -28.55
N GLY A 582 -6.52 -0.54 -28.86
CA GLY A 582 -7.01 -1.55 -27.91
C GLY A 582 -8.23 -1.14 -27.09
N LEU A 583 -9.11 -0.30 -27.63
CA LEU A 583 -10.34 0.14 -26.94
C LEU A 583 -11.49 -0.86 -27.05
N ILE A 584 -11.48 -1.74 -28.05
CA ILE A 584 -12.60 -2.63 -28.35
C ILE A 584 -12.22 -4.07 -28.03
N ALA A 585 -13.01 -4.74 -27.20
CA ALA A 585 -12.79 -6.11 -26.77
C ALA A 585 -13.46 -7.14 -27.70
N ALA A 586 -14.64 -6.83 -28.22
CA ALA A 586 -15.41 -7.76 -29.04
C ALA A 586 -16.41 -7.04 -29.96
N VAL A 587 -16.97 -7.80 -30.91
CA VAL A 587 -18.08 -7.41 -31.77
C VAL A 587 -19.20 -8.44 -31.60
N SER A 588 -20.46 -7.99 -31.59
CA SER A 588 -21.66 -8.83 -31.48
C SER A 588 -22.72 -8.50 -32.51
#